data_AF-R7QAL6-F1
#
_entry.id   AF-R7QAL6-F1
#
_cell.length_a   1.000
_cell.length_b   1.000
_cell.length_c   1.000
_cell.angle_alpha   90.00
_cell.angle_beta   90.00
_cell.angle_gamma   90.00
#
_symmetry.space_group_name_H-M   'P 1'
#
loop_
_entity.id
_entity.type
_entity.pdbx_description
1 polymer ?
#
loop_
_entity_poly.entity_id
_entity_poly.type
_entity_poly.pdbx_seq_one_letter_code
_entity_poly.pdbx_strand_id
1 'polypeptide(L)' 'MMKKANQYANHRFSPEVIETAVWLYHRFSLSFRGVEDLMAHRGVIVSYETVRRWCMKFGPAINAH' A
#
# COMPACT_ATOMS: atom_id res chain seq x y z
N MET A 1 22.60 -2.69 -8.73
CA MET A 1 21.36 -1.87 -8.71
C MET A 1 20.62 -2.09 -10.02
N MET A 2 19.67 -3.03 -10.05
CA MET A 2 18.90 -3.34 -11.26
C MET A 2 17.52 -2.67 -11.17
N LYS A 3 17.21 -1.87 -12.20
CA LYS A 3 15.98 -1.10 -12.37
C LYS A 3 14.75 -2.03 -12.30
N LYS A 4 13.95 -1.91 -11.23
CA LYS A 4 12.53 -2.34 -11.24
C LYS A 4 11.69 -1.28 -11.95
N ALA A 5 12.05 -1.00 -13.20
CA ALA A 5 11.20 -0.19 -14.07
C ALA A 5 10.11 -1.12 -14.62
N ASN A 6 8.85 -0.69 -14.49
CA ASN A 6 7.72 -1.10 -15.33
C ASN A 6 6.63 -2.07 -14.79
N GLN A 7 6.56 -2.38 -13.49
CA GLN A 7 5.36 -3.05 -12.92
C GLN A 7 4.29 -2.08 -12.40
N TYR A 8 4.61 -0.79 -12.33
CA TYR A 8 3.75 0.27 -11.76
C TYR A 8 3.39 1.36 -12.78
N ALA A 9 3.89 1.25 -14.01
CA ALA A 9 3.46 2.11 -15.10
C ALA A 9 1.96 1.85 -15.32
N ASN A 10 1.14 2.88 -15.08
CA ASN A 10 -0.33 2.91 -15.07
C ASN A 10 -1.06 2.75 -13.72
N HIS A 11 -0.37 2.64 -12.58
CA HIS A 11 -1.02 2.91 -11.29
C HIS A 11 -0.81 4.37 -10.92
N ARG A 12 -1.88 5.08 -10.53
CA ARG A 12 -1.81 6.46 -9.98
C ARG A 12 -0.94 6.57 -8.72
N PHE A 13 -0.57 5.45 -8.11
CA PHE A 13 0.17 5.36 -6.86
C PHE A 13 1.43 4.52 -7.04
N SER A 14 2.54 5.00 -6.49
CA SER A 14 3.84 4.33 -6.53
C SER A 14 3.85 3.01 -5.75
N PRO A 15 4.71 2.04 -6.09
CA PRO A 15 4.94 0.79 -5.35
C PRO A 15 5.04 0.98 -3.84
N GLU A 16 5.89 1.93 -3.46
CA GLU A 16 6.20 2.32 -2.09
C GLU A 16 4.95 2.70 -1.29
N VAL A 17 3.97 3.34 -1.92
CA VAL A 17 2.69 3.73 -1.30
C VAL A 17 1.86 2.50 -0.98
N ILE A 18 1.81 1.54 -1.90
CA ILE A 18 1.06 0.30 -1.77
C ILE A 18 1.69 -0.58 -0.68
N GLU A 19 3.01 -0.74 -0.74
CA GLU A 19 3.78 -1.51 0.22
C GLU A 19 3.67 -0.91 1.62
N THR A 20 3.78 0.42 1.73
CA THR A 20 3.60 1.13 3.00
C THR A 20 2.21 0.94 3.58
N ALA A 21 1.15 1.02 2.76
CA ALA A 21 -0.23 0.85 3.23
C ALA A 21 -0.49 -0.58 3.74
N VAL A 22 -0.02 -1.60 3.03
CA VAL A 22 -0.16 -3.01 3.44
C VAL A 22 0.71 -3.30 4.66
N TRP A 23 1.93 -2.76 4.71
CA TRP A 23 2.81 -2.90 5.87
C TRP A 23 2.24 -2.22 7.12
N LEU A 24 1.69 -1.01 7.01
CA LEU A 24 1.03 -0.33 8.13
C LEU A 24 -0.16 -1.13 8.66
N TYR A 25 -0.96 -1.72 7.77
CA TYR A 25 -2.05 -2.60 8.14
C TYR A 25 -1.56 -3.82 8.92
N HIS A 26 -0.57 -4.56 8.40
CA HIS A 26 -0.05 -5.78 9.03
C HIS A 26 0.79 -5.53 10.28
N ARG A 27 1.59 -4.46 10.31
CA ARG A 27 2.55 -4.17 11.39
C ARG A 27 1.89 -3.54 12.62
N PHE A 28 0.93 -2.65 12.40
CA PHE A 28 0.27 -1.91 13.48
C PHE A 28 -1.15 -2.39 13.74
N SER A 29 -1.63 -3.42 13.03
CA SER A 29 -3.03 -3.90 13.09
C SER A 29 -4.04 -2.77 12.93
N LEU A 30 -3.69 -1.76 12.13
CA LEU A 30 -4.53 -0.59 11.90
C LEU A 30 -5.78 -1.01 11.12
N SER A 31 -6.92 -0.42 11.46
CA SER A 31 -8.10 -0.50 10.60
C SER A 31 -7.78 0.16 9.24
N PHE A 32 -8.35 -0.35 8.15
CA PHE A 32 -8.17 0.21 6.81
C PHE A 32 -8.45 1.73 6.75
N ARG A 33 -9.38 2.23 7.56
CA ARG A 33 -9.69 3.66 7.69
C ARG A 33 -8.57 4.46 8.37
N GLY A 34 -7.87 3.86 9.33
CA GLY A 34 -6.68 4.46 9.93
C GLY A 34 -5.49 4.48 8.97
N VAL A 35 -5.39 3.47 8.09
CA VAL A 35 -4.40 3.48 7.00
C VAL A 35 -4.75 4.57 5.98
N GLU A 36 -6.01 4.72 5.58
CA GLU A 36 -6.47 5.81 4.72
C GLU A 36 -6.10 7.19 5.29
N ASP A 37 -6.38 7.43 6.58
CA ASP A 37 -6.08 8.70 7.25
C ASP A 37 -4.57 8.98 7.35
N LEU A 38 -3.76 7.96 7.65
CA LEU A 38 -2.30 8.09 7.68
C LEU A 38 -1.69 8.37 6.31
N MET A 39 -2.23 7.75 5.28
CA MET A 39 -1.80 8.00 3.90
C MET A 39 -2.24 9.40 3.47
N ALA A 40 -3.44 9.84 3.84
CA ALA A 40 -3.91 11.20 3.60
C ALA A 40 -3.03 12.24 4.30
N HIS A 41 -2.58 11.99 5.53
CA HIS A 41 -1.60 12.83 6.24
C HIS A 41 -0.25 12.92 5.51
N ARG A 42 0.13 11.90 4.75
CA ARG A 42 1.33 11.91 3.87
C ARG A 42 1.07 12.56 2.51
N GLY A 43 -0.11 13.14 2.29
CA GLY A 43 -0.51 13.73 1.01
C GLY A 43 -1.01 12.71 -0.02
N VAL A 44 -1.25 11.46 0.40
CA VAL A 44 -1.66 10.36 -0.47
C VAL A 44 -3.11 9.98 -0.18
N ILE A 45 -4.04 10.52 -0.97
CA ILE A 45 -5.47 10.25 -0.81
C ILE A 45 -5.79 8.89 -1.45
N VAL A 46 -6.00 7.86 -0.62
CA VAL A 46 -6.37 6.50 -1.04
C VAL A 46 -7.65 6.10 -0.33
N SER A 47 -8.63 5.57 -1.04
CA SER A 47 -9.86 5.08 -0.40
C SER A 47 -9.64 3.73 0.28
N TYR A 48 -10.42 3.48 1.34
CA TYR A 48 -10.58 2.20 2.03
C TYR A 48 -10.59 0.98 1.08
N GLU A 49 -11.37 1.04 0.00
CA GLU A 49 -11.48 -0.07 -0.96
C GLU A 49 -10.17 -0.36 -1.69
N THR A 50 -9.37 0.68 -1.93
CA THR A 50 -8.06 0.58 -2.56
C THR A 50 -7.08 -0.12 -1.61
N VAL A 51 -7.04 0.32 -0.34
CA VAL A 51 -6.20 -0.32 0.70
C VAL A 51 -6.60 -1.79 0.90
N ARG A 52 -7.90 -2.09 0.94
CA ARG A 52 -8.41 -3.46 1.04
C ARG A 52 -7.98 -4.32 -0.15
N ARG A 53 -8.10 -3.79 -1.38
CA ARG A 53 -7.67 -4.49 -2.60
C ARG A 53 -6.16 -4.74 -2.60
N TRP A 54 -5.36 -3.80 -2.11
CA TRP A 54 -3.92 -3.98 -1.96
C TRP A 54 -3.56 -5.04 -0.93
N CYS A 55 -4.21 -5.04 0.25
CA CYS A 55 -4.00 -6.05 1.27
C CYS A 55 -4.32 -7.46 0.75
N MET A 56 -5.41 -7.62 0.00
CA MET A 56 -5.77 -8.90 -0.61
C MET A 56 -4.79 -9.35 -1.70
N LYS A 57 -4.27 -8.41 -2.50
CA LYS A 57 -3.40 -8.71 -3.65
C LYS A 57 -1.93 -8.89 -3.26
N PHE A 58 -1.44 -8.08 -2.32
CA PHE A 58 -0.02 -8.00 -1.96
C PHE A 58 0.29 -8.49 -0.54
N GLY A 59 -0.73 -8.74 0.29
CA GLY A 59 -0.55 -9.31 1.64
C GLY A 59 0.38 -10.53 1.67
N PRO A 60 0.19 -11.57 0.83
CA PRO A 60 1.08 -12.73 0.81
C PRO A 60 2.48 -12.43 0.23
N ALA A 61 2.65 -11.38 -0.57
CA ALA A 61 3.93 -11.02 -1.17
C ALA A 61 4.81 -10.14 -0.26
N ILE A 62 4.19 -9.32 0.60
CA ILE A 62 4.89 -8.39 1.50
C ILE A 62 5.23 -9.04 2.84
N ASN A 63 4.41 -9.97 3.32
CA ASN A 63 4.65 -10.68 4.59
C ASN A 63 5.64 -11.86 4.45
N ALA A 64 6.14 -12.14 3.25
CA ALA A 64 7.08 -13.24 2.98
C ALA A 64 8.56 -12.79 2.99
N HIS A 65 8.85 -11.55 3.43
CA HIS A 65 10.19 -10.97 3.42
C HIS A 65 10.85 -10.93 4.80
#